data_AF-A0A5C2S0P0-F1
#
_entry.id   AF-A0A5C2S0P0-F1
#
_cell.length_a   1.000
_cell.length_b   1.000
_cell.length_c   1.000
_cell.angle_alpha   90.00
_cell.angle_beta   90.00
_cell.angle_gamma   90.00
#
_symmetry.space_group_name_H-M   'P 1'
#
loop_
_entity.id
_entity.type
_entity.pdbx_description
1 polymer ?
#
loop_
_entity_poly.entity_id
_entity_poly.type
_entity_poly.pdbx_seq_one_letter_code
_entity_poly.pdbx_strand_id
1 'polypeptide(L)'
;MDISPKYETMLGEAAHQQLLQEFKGKILPPDHPLTRHIRRVTTRLLEASNLGTLDAPDVRRPKGTDELWSFNGNPDEIPPEVGGSAKKWHLFVVNDDRVVNAMATFGDIVVFTGILPVAKDENGLAAILGHEIGHSVARHHSERYSSLKVVLALATLLELVGIPFSGWLTSLLYDLPNSRTQEFEADKIGMRLSARACFDPEAVPEMFVRLGKLEQSMGGRHIDFLTTHPASEKRSKALREMLPEAYAIQAASQACGSTTDHMAAFKDMWLGGLDPDKMSEVQWGS
;
A
#
# COMPACT_ATOMS: atom_id res chain seq x y z
N MET A 1 20.22 15.62 0.53
CA MET A 1 20.07 15.61 -0.94
C MET A 1 19.36 14.33 -1.29
N ASP A 2 18.11 14.40 -1.74
CA ASP A 2 17.29 13.23 -2.07
C ASP A 2 17.83 12.48 -3.31
N ILE A 3 17.37 11.25 -3.54
CA ILE A 3 17.63 10.55 -4.82
C ILE A 3 16.75 11.15 -5.94
N SER A 4 17.23 11.12 -7.19
CA SER A 4 16.46 11.67 -8.32
C SER A 4 15.25 10.79 -8.66
N PRO A 5 14.16 11.34 -9.21
CA PRO A 5 12.98 10.55 -9.61
C PRO A 5 13.30 9.41 -10.58
N LYS A 6 14.25 9.62 -11.49
CA LYS A 6 14.75 8.59 -12.41
C LYS A 6 15.41 7.42 -11.66
N TYR A 7 16.21 7.73 -10.63
CA TYR A 7 16.86 6.70 -9.82
C TYR A 7 15.85 5.96 -8.93
N GLU A 8 14.85 6.67 -8.39
CA GLU A 8 13.75 6.07 -7.64
C GLU A 8 12.93 5.09 -8.51
N THR A 9 12.66 5.45 -9.77
CA THR A 9 11.98 4.56 -10.73
C THR A 9 12.79 3.29 -10.98
N MET A 10 14.10 3.43 -11.23
CA MET A 10 15.01 2.30 -11.44
C MET A 10 15.09 1.39 -10.21
N LEU A 11 15.13 1.95 -9.00
CA LEU A 11 15.09 1.17 -7.76
C LEU A 11 13.77 0.43 -7.60
N GLY A 12 12.65 1.07 -7.96
CA GLY A 12 11.33 0.45 -7.95
C GLY A 12 11.23 -0.74 -8.90
N GLU A 13 11.71 -0.60 -10.14
CA GLU A 13 11.73 -1.70 -11.12
C GLU A 13 12.61 -2.86 -10.63
N ALA A 14 13.80 -2.57 -10.11
CA ALA A 14 14.70 -3.60 -9.58
C ALA A 14 14.09 -4.34 -8.37
N ALA A 15 13.48 -3.60 -7.44
CA ALA A 15 12.78 -4.16 -6.29
C ALA A 15 11.61 -5.06 -6.72
N HIS A 16 10.80 -4.58 -7.67
CA HIS A 16 9.67 -5.34 -8.20
C HIS A 16 10.09 -6.69 -8.79
N GLN A 17 11.15 -6.69 -9.61
CA GLN A 17 11.68 -7.94 -10.18
C GLN A 17 12.22 -8.88 -9.12
N GLN A 18 12.89 -8.34 -8.09
CA GLN A 18 13.36 -9.15 -6.96
C GLN A 18 12.20 -9.81 -6.21
N LEU A 19 11.13 -9.06 -5.91
CA LEU A 19 9.93 -9.58 -5.23
C LEU A 19 9.26 -10.70 -6.05
N LEU A 20 9.17 -10.54 -7.37
CA LEU A 20 8.63 -11.56 -8.28
C LEU A 20 9.44 -12.85 -8.24
N GLN A 21 10.78 -12.76 -8.17
CA GLN A 21 11.64 -13.94 -8.07
C GLN A 21 11.56 -14.59 -6.68
N GLU A 22 11.62 -13.77 -5.62
CA GLU A 22 11.63 -14.24 -4.24
C GLU A 22 10.33 -14.96 -3.86
N PHE A 23 9.19 -14.40 -4.25
CA PHE A 23 7.86 -14.94 -3.92
C PHE A 23 7.23 -15.74 -5.06
N LYS A 24 8.02 -16.13 -6.06
CA LYS A 24 7.56 -16.98 -7.17
C LYS A 24 6.88 -18.24 -6.65
N GLY A 25 5.63 -18.46 -7.06
CA GLY A 25 4.82 -19.61 -6.66
C GLY A 25 4.20 -19.52 -5.26
N LYS A 26 4.45 -18.43 -4.50
CA LYS A 26 3.81 -18.16 -3.20
C LYS A 26 2.76 -17.05 -3.26
N ILE A 27 2.77 -16.25 -4.32
CA ILE A 27 1.80 -15.17 -4.54
C ILE A 27 0.43 -15.78 -4.85
N LEU A 28 -0.59 -15.41 -4.08
CA LEU A 28 -1.97 -15.80 -4.31
C LEU A 28 -2.50 -15.18 -5.61
N PRO A 29 -3.30 -15.92 -6.40
CA PRO A 29 -3.81 -15.40 -7.65
C PRO A 29 -4.82 -14.26 -7.41
N PRO A 30 -5.04 -13.39 -8.41
CA PRO A 30 -5.91 -12.23 -8.26
C PRO A 30 -7.36 -12.50 -7.88
N ASP A 31 -7.91 -13.63 -8.32
CA ASP A 31 -9.28 -14.06 -8.07
C ASP A 31 -9.47 -14.69 -6.68
N HIS A 32 -8.37 -14.99 -5.97
CA HIS A 32 -8.42 -15.54 -4.62
C HIS A 32 -9.19 -14.62 -3.66
N PRO A 33 -10.07 -15.14 -2.78
CA PRO A 33 -10.90 -14.32 -1.89
C PRO A 33 -10.10 -13.34 -1.02
N LEU A 34 -8.96 -13.77 -0.46
CA LEU A 34 -8.07 -12.90 0.32
C LEU A 34 -7.47 -11.78 -0.54
N THR A 35 -7.00 -12.11 -1.75
CA THR A 35 -6.44 -11.12 -2.68
C THR A 35 -7.49 -10.08 -3.05
N ARG A 36 -8.71 -10.50 -3.36
CA ARG A 36 -9.82 -9.58 -3.64
C ARG A 36 -10.19 -8.72 -2.44
N HIS A 37 -10.13 -9.26 -1.23
CA HIS A 37 -10.44 -8.52 -0.01
C HIS A 37 -9.38 -7.44 0.27
N ILE A 38 -8.10 -7.83 0.32
CA ILE A 38 -6.98 -6.92 0.53
C ILE A 38 -6.96 -5.85 -0.56
N ARG A 39 -7.14 -6.24 -1.82
CA ARG A 39 -7.23 -5.32 -2.96
C ARG A 39 -8.31 -4.25 -2.76
N ARG A 40 -9.50 -4.60 -2.27
CA ARG A 40 -10.56 -3.60 -2.02
C ARG A 40 -10.13 -2.56 -0.98
N VAL A 41 -9.53 -3.00 0.13
CA VAL A 41 -9.05 -2.10 1.20
C VAL A 41 -7.94 -1.20 0.67
N THR A 42 -6.94 -1.77 -0.01
CA THR A 42 -5.84 -1.02 -0.62
C THR A 42 -6.32 -0.01 -1.67
N THR A 43 -7.22 -0.42 -2.57
CA THR A 43 -7.81 0.48 -3.58
C THR A 43 -8.47 1.68 -2.92
N ARG A 44 -9.28 1.45 -1.87
CA ARG A 44 -9.97 2.54 -1.15
C ARG A 44 -8.99 3.50 -0.48
N LEU A 45 -7.90 2.99 0.12
CA LEU A 45 -6.84 3.83 0.69
C LEU A 45 -6.15 4.71 -0.35
N LEU A 46 -5.80 4.13 -1.51
CA LEU A 46 -5.09 4.84 -2.57
C LEU A 46 -5.98 5.89 -3.24
N GLU A 47 -7.20 5.53 -3.62
CA GLU A 47 -8.11 6.39 -4.36
C GLU A 47 -8.64 7.55 -3.50
N ALA A 48 -9.01 7.29 -2.24
CA ALA A 48 -9.52 8.33 -1.34
C ALA A 48 -8.48 9.43 -1.01
N SER A 49 -7.19 9.15 -1.26
CA SER A 49 -6.10 10.10 -1.06
C SER A 49 -5.38 10.48 -2.36
N ASN A 50 -5.94 10.13 -3.52
CA ASN A 50 -5.37 10.41 -4.85
C ASN A 50 -3.91 9.93 -5.01
N LEU A 51 -3.59 8.76 -4.45
CA LEU A 51 -2.26 8.16 -4.48
C LEU A 51 -2.03 7.23 -5.68
N GLY A 52 -3.00 7.12 -6.58
CA GLY A 52 -2.94 6.27 -7.77
C GLY A 52 -3.90 5.09 -7.73
N THR A 53 -3.65 4.09 -8.57
CA THR A 53 -4.50 2.90 -8.73
C THR A 53 -3.68 1.62 -8.65
N LEU A 54 -4.29 0.54 -8.13
CA LEU A 54 -3.69 -0.78 -8.24
C LEU A 54 -3.73 -1.26 -9.69
N ASP A 55 -2.60 -1.76 -10.18
CA ASP A 55 -2.47 -2.30 -11.52
C ASP A 55 -3.42 -3.48 -11.73
N ALA A 56 -3.89 -3.64 -12.96
CA ALA A 56 -4.86 -4.68 -13.29
C ALA A 56 -4.25 -6.05 -12.98
N PRO A 57 -5.03 -6.99 -12.43
CA PRO A 57 -4.54 -8.33 -12.20
C PRO A 57 -4.10 -8.95 -13.53
N ASP A 58 -2.84 -9.38 -13.63
CA ASP A 58 -2.28 -9.95 -14.85
C ASP A 58 -3.04 -11.25 -15.21
N VAL A 59 -4.03 -11.12 -16.10
CA VAL A 59 -4.63 -12.24 -16.80
C VAL A 59 -3.68 -12.61 -17.94
N ARG A 60 -2.58 -13.28 -17.59
CA ARG A 60 -1.63 -13.94 -18.48
C ARG A 60 -1.29 -13.19 -19.79
N ARG A 61 -0.11 -12.56 -19.83
CA ARG A 61 0.73 -12.62 -21.03
C ARG A 61 2.13 -13.12 -20.68
N PRO A 62 2.58 -14.29 -21.17
CA PRO A 62 4.00 -14.57 -21.20
C PRO A 62 4.61 -13.61 -22.23
N LYS A 63 5.22 -12.52 -21.76
CA LYS A 63 6.10 -11.73 -22.61
C LYS A 63 7.37 -12.55 -22.84
N GLY A 64 7.55 -12.97 -24.08
CA GLY A 64 8.75 -13.65 -24.55
C GLY A 64 10.01 -12.80 -24.30
N THR A 65 11.13 -13.48 -24.17
CA THR A 65 12.46 -13.01 -23.74
C THR A 65 13.18 -12.06 -24.71
N ASP A 66 12.46 -11.35 -25.58
CA ASP A 66 13.08 -10.54 -26.65
C ASP A 66 12.99 -9.02 -26.42
N GLU A 67 12.30 -8.54 -25.38
CA GLU A 67 12.22 -7.09 -25.06
C GLU A 67 13.32 -6.57 -24.13
N LEU A 68 14.31 -7.40 -23.76
CA LEU A 68 15.35 -7.04 -22.77
C LEU A 68 16.34 -5.96 -23.24
N TRP A 69 16.28 -5.49 -24.50
CA TRP A 69 17.25 -4.55 -25.09
C TRP A 69 16.68 -3.46 -26.00
N SER A 70 15.38 -3.12 -25.94
CA SER A 70 14.83 -2.01 -26.75
C SER A 70 14.26 -0.89 -25.88
N PHE A 71 15.15 -0.01 -25.38
CA PHE A 71 14.76 1.30 -24.88
C PHE A 71 14.48 2.22 -26.07
N ASN A 72 13.20 2.36 -26.45
CA ASN A 72 12.71 3.35 -27.41
C ASN A 72 11.63 4.25 -26.77
N GLY A 73 11.83 4.64 -25.52
CA GLY A 73 11.00 5.62 -24.80
C GLY A 73 11.52 7.04 -24.99
N ASN A 74 10.62 7.97 -25.31
CA ASN A 74 10.89 9.39 -25.51
C ASN A 74 11.43 10.03 -24.21
N PRO A 75 12.59 10.71 -24.20
CA PRO A 75 13.21 11.27 -22.99
C PRO A 75 12.43 12.40 -22.28
N ASP A 76 11.30 12.84 -22.84
CA ASP A 76 10.43 13.87 -22.26
C ASP A 76 9.26 13.32 -21.42
N GLU A 77 9.09 11.99 -21.31
CA GLU A 77 8.07 11.40 -20.44
C GLU A 77 8.57 11.34 -18.99
N ILE A 78 8.17 12.35 -18.21
CA ILE A 78 8.37 12.43 -16.76
C ILE A 78 7.48 11.35 -16.10
N PRO A 79 8.03 10.37 -15.34
CA PRO A 79 7.22 9.43 -14.58
C PRO A 79 6.38 10.19 -13.53
N PRO A 80 5.10 9.81 -13.34
CA PRO A 80 4.22 10.55 -12.45
C PRO A 80 4.77 10.55 -11.03
N GLU A 81 4.86 11.77 -10.49
CA GLU A 81 5.39 12.10 -9.18
C GLU A 81 4.69 11.35 -8.04
N VAL A 82 5.25 11.47 -6.83
CA VAL A 82 4.93 10.74 -5.58
C VAL A 82 3.47 10.88 -5.09
N GLY A 83 2.61 11.55 -5.84
CA GLY A 83 1.16 11.53 -5.73
C GLY A 83 0.54 12.00 -7.04
N GLY A 84 -0.53 11.33 -7.46
CA GLY A 84 -1.20 11.62 -8.72
C GLY A 84 -2.00 10.42 -9.18
N SER A 85 -3.20 10.66 -9.72
CA SER A 85 -4.12 9.63 -10.23
C SER A 85 -3.49 8.68 -11.26
N ALA A 86 -2.35 9.05 -11.85
CA ALA A 86 -1.61 8.25 -12.82
C ALA A 86 -0.64 7.21 -12.21
N LYS A 87 -0.28 7.29 -10.92
CA LYS A 87 0.65 6.33 -10.29
C LYS A 87 0.03 4.92 -10.27
N LYS A 88 0.81 3.92 -10.67
CA LYS A 88 0.42 2.51 -10.59
C LYS A 88 1.08 1.84 -9.40
N TRP A 89 0.28 1.03 -8.70
CA TRP A 89 0.73 0.23 -7.59
C TRP A 89 0.54 -1.26 -7.88
N HIS A 90 1.45 -2.13 -7.47
CA HIS A 90 1.27 -3.58 -7.55
C HIS A 90 0.99 -4.15 -6.16
N LEU A 91 0.14 -5.18 -6.10
CA LEU A 91 -0.20 -5.85 -4.86
C LEU A 91 0.22 -7.32 -4.93
N PHE A 92 1.09 -7.71 -4.01
CA PHE A 92 1.50 -9.09 -3.78
C PHE A 92 0.89 -9.59 -2.48
N VAL A 93 0.01 -10.59 -2.56
CA VAL A 93 -0.46 -11.30 -1.38
C VAL A 93 0.29 -12.62 -1.29
N VAL A 94 1.25 -12.70 -0.37
CA VAL A 94 2.13 -13.84 -0.21
C VAL A 94 1.49 -14.83 0.78
N ASN A 95 1.27 -16.05 0.32
CA ASN A 95 0.71 -17.14 1.12
C ASN A 95 1.77 -17.73 2.06
N ASP A 96 2.12 -16.99 3.10
CA ASP A 96 2.94 -17.45 4.21
C ASP A 96 2.31 -16.96 5.53
N ASP A 97 1.68 -17.89 6.26
CA ASP A 97 1.01 -17.62 7.54
C ASP A 97 1.99 -17.55 8.72
N ARG A 98 3.26 -17.92 8.50
CA ARG A 98 4.32 -17.90 9.52
C ARG A 98 5.00 -16.54 9.61
N VAL A 99 4.90 -15.73 8.55
CA VAL A 99 5.51 -14.39 8.48
C VAL A 99 4.46 -13.36 8.82
N VAL A 100 4.64 -12.68 9.96
CA VAL A 100 3.71 -11.65 10.44
C VAL A 100 4.22 -10.30 9.97
N ASN A 101 3.98 -9.97 8.69
CA ASN A 101 4.49 -8.74 8.09
C ASN A 101 3.62 -8.18 6.93
N ALA A 102 3.80 -6.89 6.65
CA ALA A 102 3.37 -6.21 5.43
C ALA A 102 4.38 -5.11 5.11
N MET A 103 4.53 -4.76 3.84
CA MET A 103 5.42 -3.66 3.43
C MET A 103 4.91 -2.94 2.20
N ALA A 104 5.31 -1.68 2.03
CA ALA A 104 5.12 -0.96 0.78
C ALA A 104 6.40 -0.24 0.36
N THR A 105 6.85 -0.47 -0.87
CA THR A 105 8.09 0.08 -1.43
C THR A 105 7.82 0.58 -2.84
N PHE A 106 8.32 1.76 -3.23
CA PHE A 106 8.40 2.30 -4.61
C PHE A 106 7.25 1.99 -5.62
N GLY A 107 6.03 1.66 -5.19
CA GLY A 107 4.92 1.22 -6.04
C GLY A 107 4.40 -0.19 -5.76
N ASP A 108 5.15 -1.05 -5.08
CA ASP A 108 4.72 -2.38 -4.66
C ASP A 108 4.20 -2.38 -3.21
N ILE A 109 3.14 -3.16 -2.97
CA ILE A 109 2.59 -3.46 -1.65
C ILE A 109 2.63 -4.98 -1.50
N VAL A 110 3.27 -5.45 -0.44
CA VAL A 110 3.39 -6.88 -0.12
C VAL A 110 2.69 -7.15 1.20
N VAL A 111 1.80 -8.14 1.21
CA VAL A 111 1.05 -8.55 2.40
C VAL A 111 1.24 -10.05 2.60
N PHE A 112 1.84 -10.44 3.73
CA PHE A 112 1.96 -11.84 4.11
C PHE A 112 0.70 -12.27 4.85
N THR A 113 0.16 -13.46 4.55
CA THR A 113 -1.08 -13.93 5.19
C THR A 113 -0.99 -14.01 6.72
N GLY A 114 0.22 -14.15 7.29
CA GLY A 114 0.46 -14.15 8.73
C GLY A 114 0.16 -12.84 9.44
N ILE A 115 0.06 -11.69 8.73
CA ILE A 115 -0.34 -10.41 9.35
C ILE A 115 -1.85 -10.28 9.57
N LEU A 116 -2.67 -11.06 8.86
CA LEU A 116 -4.13 -10.93 8.88
C LEU A 116 -4.77 -11.11 10.27
N PRO A 117 -4.28 -12.00 11.17
CA PRO A 117 -4.76 -12.06 12.54
C PRO A 117 -4.57 -10.76 13.33
N VAL A 118 -3.53 -9.96 13.02
CA VAL A 118 -3.32 -8.63 13.62
C VAL A 118 -4.31 -7.61 13.06
N ALA A 119 -4.64 -7.72 11.77
CA ALA A 119 -5.61 -6.86 11.12
C ALA A 119 -7.02 -7.02 11.72
N LYS A 120 -7.44 -8.25 12.02
CA LYS A 120 -8.76 -8.64 12.56
C LYS A 120 -9.95 -8.34 11.62
N ASP A 121 -10.05 -7.13 11.10
CA ASP A 121 -11.09 -6.63 10.21
C ASP A 121 -10.52 -5.61 9.19
N GLU A 122 -11.39 -5.02 8.36
CA GLU A 122 -10.97 -4.05 7.34
C GLU A 122 -10.37 -2.77 7.94
N ASN A 123 -10.80 -2.33 9.13
CA ASN A 123 -10.25 -1.14 9.76
C ASN A 123 -8.82 -1.39 10.24
N GLY A 124 -8.57 -2.55 10.86
CA GLY A 124 -7.21 -2.91 11.26
C GLY A 124 -6.31 -3.24 10.07
N LEU A 125 -6.85 -3.82 8.98
CA LEU A 125 -6.09 -3.99 7.74
C LEU A 125 -5.72 -2.63 7.12
N ALA A 126 -6.65 -1.68 7.13
CA ALA A 126 -6.41 -0.32 6.66
C ALA A 126 -5.36 0.41 7.51
N ALA A 127 -5.34 0.18 8.83
CA ALA A 127 -4.30 0.72 9.70
C ALA A 127 -2.90 0.22 9.32
N ILE A 128 -2.74 -1.09 9.10
CA ILE A 128 -1.47 -1.70 8.69
C ILE A 128 -1.05 -1.16 7.32
N LEU A 129 -1.93 -1.26 6.32
CA LEU A 129 -1.61 -0.82 4.95
C LEU A 129 -1.41 0.70 4.85
N GLY A 130 -2.18 1.48 5.61
CA GLY A 130 -2.05 2.92 5.68
C GLY A 130 -0.69 3.34 6.24
N HIS A 131 -0.19 2.62 7.26
CA HIS A 131 1.16 2.82 7.80
C HIS A 131 2.24 2.54 6.73
N GLU A 132 2.16 1.41 6.03
CA GLU A 132 3.11 1.05 4.97
C GLU A 132 3.09 2.05 3.80
N ILE A 133 1.90 2.41 3.32
CA ILE A 133 1.73 3.45 2.30
C ILE A 133 2.27 4.79 2.82
N GLY A 134 2.12 5.07 4.12
CA GLY A 134 2.69 6.24 4.78
C GLY A 134 4.21 6.34 4.64
N HIS A 135 4.94 5.22 4.81
CA HIS A 135 6.38 5.17 4.54
C HIS A 135 6.74 5.51 3.09
N SER A 136 5.92 5.05 2.14
CA SER A 136 6.11 5.35 0.73
C SER A 136 5.80 6.81 0.40
N VAL A 137 4.71 7.38 0.95
CA VAL A 137 4.31 8.78 0.76
C VAL A 137 5.36 9.74 1.35
N ALA A 138 5.92 9.41 2.51
CA ALA A 138 6.99 10.19 3.13
C ALA A 138 8.39 9.93 2.53
N ARG A 139 8.50 9.04 1.53
CA ARG A 139 9.75 8.68 0.83
C ARG A 139 10.88 8.22 1.78
N HIS A 140 10.52 7.52 2.86
CA HIS A 140 11.49 7.03 3.85
C HIS A 140 12.51 6.05 3.22
N HIS A 141 12.10 5.29 2.20
CA HIS A 141 12.99 4.45 1.40
C HIS A 141 14.02 5.29 0.65
N SER A 142 13.58 6.31 -0.09
CA SER A 142 14.45 7.24 -0.83
C SER A 142 15.46 7.94 0.09
N GLU A 143 15.01 8.38 1.27
CA GLU A 143 15.88 8.97 2.29
C GLU A 143 16.96 7.97 2.75
N ARG A 144 16.56 6.72 3.02
CA ARG A 144 17.48 5.65 3.44
C ARG A 144 18.52 5.34 2.37
N TYR A 145 18.11 5.17 1.12
CA TYR A 145 19.04 4.98 -0.01
C TYR A 145 19.98 6.18 -0.13
N SER A 146 19.47 7.40 0.02
CA SER A 146 20.28 8.61 0.02
C SER A 146 21.32 8.64 1.16
N SER A 147 21.00 8.10 2.33
CA SER A 147 21.94 8.02 3.46
C SER A 147 23.09 7.03 3.22
N LEU A 148 22.92 6.08 2.29
CA LEU A 148 23.86 5.00 2.00
C LEU A 148 24.54 5.13 0.62
N LYS A 149 24.58 6.33 0.05
CA LYS A 149 25.15 6.61 -1.28
C LYS A 149 26.56 6.04 -1.49
N VAL A 150 27.42 6.07 -0.48
CA VAL A 150 28.78 5.52 -0.58
C VAL A 150 28.75 4.00 -0.74
N VAL A 151 27.88 3.32 0.01
CA VAL A 151 27.68 1.87 -0.08
C VAL A 151 27.05 1.49 -1.41
N LEU A 152 26.09 2.28 -1.90
CA LEU A 152 25.47 2.11 -3.23
C LEU A 152 26.47 2.33 -4.37
N ALA A 153 27.37 3.31 -4.25
CA ALA A 153 28.43 3.53 -5.23
C ALA A 153 29.41 2.35 -5.28
N LEU A 154 29.77 1.81 -4.11
CA LEU A 154 30.58 0.60 -4.02
C LEU A 154 29.86 -0.62 -4.59
N ALA A 155 28.57 -0.78 -4.29
CA ALA A 155 27.74 -1.86 -4.85
C ALA A 155 27.75 -1.83 -6.38
N THR A 156 27.54 -0.65 -6.97
CA THR A 156 27.60 -0.45 -8.42
C THR A 156 28.98 -0.83 -8.99
N LEU A 157 30.07 -0.48 -8.30
CA LEU A 157 31.43 -0.83 -8.73
C LEU A 157 31.69 -2.35 -8.68
N LEU A 158 31.18 -3.02 -7.64
CA LEU A 158 31.27 -4.48 -7.49
C LEU A 158 30.47 -5.19 -8.59
N GLU A 159 29.29 -4.67 -8.93
CA GLU A 159 28.47 -5.20 -10.02
C GLU A 159 29.22 -5.14 -11.37
N LEU A 160 29.93 -4.04 -11.64
CA LEU A 160 30.71 -3.85 -12.88
C LEU A 160 31.85 -4.86 -13.04
N VAL A 161 32.37 -5.41 -11.94
CA VAL A 161 33.40 -6.47 -11.94
C VAL A 161 32.80 -7.88 -11.81
N GLY A 162 31.48 -8.00 -11.96
CA GLY A 162 30.76 -9.29 -12.00
C GLY A 162 30.40 -9.85 -10.63
N ILE A 163 30.45 -9.06 -9.55
CA ILE A 163 30.05 -9.47 -8.20
C ILE A 163 28.62 -8.98 -7.95
N PRO A 164 27.61 -9.86 -7.86
CA PRO A 164 26.22 -9.46 -7.62
C PRO A 164 26.07 -8.99 -6.18
N PHE A 165 26.01 -7.68 -5.96
CA PHE A 165 25.97 -7.08 -4.61
C PHE A 165 24.71 -6.24 -4.40
N SER A 166 24.14 -5.70 -5.47
CA SER A 166 22.92 -4.89 -5.46
C SER A 166 21.74 -5.57 -4.76
N GLY A 167 21.45 -6.83 -5.10
CA GLY A 167 20.31 -7.58 -4.55
C GLY A 167 20.46 -7.94 -3.06
N TRP A 168 21.70 -8.12 -2.57
CA TRP A 168 21.93 -8.30 -1.13
C TRP A 168 21.75 -6.97 -0.39
N LEU A 169 22.24 -5.87 -0.97
CA LEU A 169 22.14 -4.55 -0.38
C LEU A 169 20.68 -4.07 -0.31
N THR A 170 19.85 -4.34 -1.32
CA THR A 170 18.41 -4.06 -1.28
C THR A 170 17.73 -4.85 -0.16
N SER A 171 17.97 -6.17 -0.05
CA SER A 171 17.45 -6.97 1.06
C SER A 171 17.86 -6.42 2.43
N LEU A 172 19.13 -6.08 2.61
CA LEU A 172 19.60 -5.47 3.86
C LEU A 172 18.88 -4.15 4.16
N LEU A 173 18.65 -3.32 3.14
CA LEU A 173 17.96 -2.05 3.28
C LEU A 173 16.50 -2.20 3.70
N TYR A 174 15.86 -3.30 3.30
CA TYR A 174 14.51 -3.66 3.72
C TYR A 174 14.47 -4.12 5.18
N ASP A 175 15.46 -4.91 5.61
CA ASP A 175 15.51 -5.45 6.98
C ASP A 175 15.94 -4.41 8.03
N LEU A 176 16.50 -3.26 7.60
CA LEU A 176 16.90 -2.20 8.52
C LEU A 176 15.68 -1.51 9.16
N PRO A 177 15.65 -1.37 10.50
CA PRO A 177 14.56 -0.70 11.18
C PRO A 177 14.49 0.77 10.82
N ASN A 178 13.28 1.31 10.73
CA ASN A 178 13.06 2.74 10.59
C ASN A 178 13.44 3.50 11.87
N SER A 179 13.76 4.78 11.70
CA SER A 179 13.92 5.67 12.86
C SER A 179 12.58 5.91 13.55
N ARG A 180 12.60 6.20 14.86
CA ARG A 180 11.38 6.52 15.62
C ARG A 180 10.61 7.73 15.06
N THR A 181 11.31 8.66 14.41
CA THR A 181 10.71 9.83 13.76
C THR A 181 9.97 9.42 12.50
N GLN A 182 10.60 8.64 11.63
CA GLN A 182 9.99 8.11 10.40
C GLN A 182 8.76 7.24 10.73
N GLU A 183 8.87 6.41 11.74
CA GLU A 183 7.78 5.59 12.24
C GLU A 183 6.56 6.42 12.68
N PHE A 184 6.78 7.47 13.47
CA PHE A 184 5.70 8.35 13.92
C PHE A 184 5.12 9.20 12.78
N GLU A 185 5.94 9.56 11.79
CA GLU A 185 5.47 10.23 10.58
C GLU A 185 4.57 9.32 9.74
N ALA A 186 4.99 8.07 9.53
CA ALA A 186 4.20 7.05 8.83
C ALA A 186 2.87 6.77 9.56
N ASP A 187 2.86 6.69 10.89
CA ASP A 187 1.62 6.53 11.67
C ASP A 187 0.62 7.66 11.41
N LYS A 188 1.09 8.92 11.45
CA LYS A 188 0.23 10.09 11.24
C LYS A 188 -0.33 10.12 9.83
N ILE A 189 0.49 9.79 8.83
CA ILE A 189 0.05 9.71 7.45
C ILE A 189 -0.97 8.59 7.33
N GLY A 190 -0.66 7.38 7.80
CA GLY A 190 -1.53 6.22 7.76
C GLY A 190 -2.89 6.43 8.45
N MET A 191 -2.92 7.14 9.58
CA MET A 191 -4.15 7.54 10.24
C MET A 191 -5.00 8.48 9.38
N ARG A 192 -4.37 9.48 8.74
CA ARG A 192 -5.10 10.38 7.82
C ARG A 192 -5.56 9.66 6.55
N LEU A 193 -4.78 8.73 6.02
CA LEU A 193 -5.17 7.90 4.87
C LEU A 193 -6.39 7.03 5.23
N SER A 194 -6.34 6.36 6.38
CA SER A 194 -7.45 5.54 6.88
C SER A 194 -8.71 6.36 7.08
N ALA A 195 -8.58 7.55 7.69
CA ALA A 195 -9.68 8.49 7.87
C ALA A 195 -10.32 8.91 6.54
N ARG A 196 -9.51 9.36 5.56
CA ARG A 196 -10.02 9.77 4.23
C ARG A 196 -10.71 8.63 3.50
N ALA A 197 -10.20 7.42 3.67
CA ALA A 197 -10.76 6.19 3.11
C ALA A 197 -11.92 5.63 3.95
N CYS A 198 -12.43 6.36 4.95
CA CYS A 198 -13.53 5.97 5.83
C CYS A 198 -13.38 4.58 6.45
N PHE A 199 -12.15 4.30 6.88
CA PHE A 199 -11.87 3.33 7.92
C PHE A 199 -11.81 4.05 9.26
N ASP A 200 -12.13 3.33 10.33
CA ASP A 200 -12.07 3.86 11.69
C ASP A 200 -10.62 4.25 12.06
N PRO A 201 -10.33 5.54 12.29
CA PRO A 201 -8.99 5.99 12.69
C PRO A 201 -8.52 5.41 14.02
N GLU A 202 -9.42 4.97 14.90
CA GLU A 202 -9.08 4.33 16.17
C GLU A 202 -8.38 2.98 15.96
N ALA A 203 -8.58 2.33 14.81
CA ALA A 203 -7.90 1.08 14.49
C ALA A 203 -6.37 1.22 14.41
N VAL A 204 -5.84 2.43 14.19
CA VAL A 204 -4.39 2.69 14.12
C VAL A 204 -3.71 2.57 15.50
N PRO A 205 -4.09 3.33 16.55
CA PRO A 205 -3.52 3.12 17.88
C PRO A 205 -3.86 1.74 18.46
N GLU A 206 -4.97 1.11 18.08
CA GLU A 206 -5.32 -0.25 18.49
C GLU A 206 -4.45 -1.34 17.85
N MET A 207 -3.90 -1.11 16.65
CA MET A 207 -2.99 -2.05 15.99
C MET A 207 -1.82 -2.41 16.90
N PHE A 208 -1.25 -1.43 17.62
CA PHE A 208 -0.19 -1.65 18.60
C PHE A 208 -0.61 -2.60 19.74
N VAL A 209 -1.86 -2.50 20.19
CA VAL A 209 -2.40 -3.40 21.22
C VAL A 209 -2.53 -4.82 20.67
N ARG A 210 -2.98 -4.96 19.41
CA ARG A 210 -3.08 -6.27 18.74
C ARG A 210 -1.71 -6.91 18.53
N LEU A 211 -0.71 -6.14 18.11
CA LEU A 211 0.68 -6.59 17.99
C LEU A 211 1.26 -7.03 19.34
N GLY A 212 1.09 -6.24 20.40
CA GLY A 212 1.58 -6.61 21.74
C GLY A 212 0.92 -7.87 22.29
N LYS A 213 -0.38 -8.08 22.05
CA LYS A 213 -1.08 -9.33 22.41
C LYS A 213 -0.54 -10.53 21.64
N LEU A 214 -0.26 -10.37 20.35
CA LEU A 214 0.31 -11.42 19.53
C LEU A 214 1.72 -11.80 20.03
N GLU A 215 2.58 -10.82 20.32
CA GLU A 215 3.94 -11.05 20.81
C GLU A 215 3.94 -11.84 22.13
N GLN A 216 3.03 -11.47 23.05
CA GLN A 216 2.82 -12.21 24.29
C GLN A 216 2.34 -13.65 24.04
N SER A 217 1.40 -13.85 23.12
CA SER A 217 0.89 -15.19 22.78
C SER A 217 1.94 -16.10 22.13
N MET A 218 2.95 -15.51 21.47
CA MET A 218 4.08 -16.21 20.88
C MET A 218 5.23 -16.45 21.88
N GLY A 219 5.00 -16.22 23.18
CA GLY A 219 6.01 -16.43 24.22
C GLY A 219 7.14 -15.40 24.19
N GLY A 220 6.87 -14.18 23.70
CA GLY A 220 7.88 -13.13 23.56
C GLY A 220 8.82 -13.33 22.37
N ARG A 221 8.50 -14.25 21.44
CA ARG A 221 9.20 -14.32 20.15
C ARG A 221 8.94 -13.05 19.36
N HIS A 222 9.98 -12.55 18.73
CA HIS A 222 9.92 -11.33 17.95
C HIS A 222 8.99 -11.50 16.74
N ILE A 223 8.09 -10.53 16.54
CA ILE A 223 7.20 -10.43 15.38
C ILE A 223 7.97 -9.75 14.26
N ASP A 224 7.93 -10.30 13.04
CA ASP A 224 8.67 -9.77 11.88
C ASP A 224 8.36 -8.29 11.62
N PHE A 225 7.07 -7.90 11.67
CA PHE A 225 6.65 -6.50 11.59
C PHE A 225 7.31 -5.60 12.63
N LEU A 226 7.49 -6.08 13.87
CA LEU A 226 8.11 -5.29 14.94
C LEU A 226 9.64 -5.19 14.81
N THR A 227 10.25 -6.00 13.94
CA THR A 227 11.68 -5.90 13.60
C THR A 227 11.95 -4.65 12.80
N THR A 228 11.16 -4.43 11.75
CA THR A 228 11.29 -3.26 10.87
C THR A 228 10.57 -2.03 11.43
N HIS A 229 9.54 -2.24 12.26
CA HIS A 229 8.71 -1.20 12.89
C HIS A 229 8.68 -1.33 14.43
N PRO A 230 9.70 -0.82 15.15
CA PRO A 230 9.74 -0.93 16.60
C PRO A 230 8.49 -0.33 17.27
N ALA A 231 7.79 -1.15 18.07
CA ALA A 231 6.61 -0.73 18.82
C ALA A 231 6.93 0.41 19.81
N SER A 232 5.95 1.27 20.07
CA SER A 232 6.09 2.36 21.03
C SER A 232 4.74 2.75 21.64
N GLU A 233 4.61 2.57 22.96
CA GLU A 233 3.46 3.10 23.71
C GLU A 233 3.31 4.62 23.56
N LYS A 234 4.44 5.34 23.42
CA LYS A 234 4.43 6.79 23.20
C LYS A 234 3.79 7.15 21.87
N ARG A 235 4.06 6.39 20.80
CA ARG A 235 3.42 6.56 19.48
C ARG A 235 1.92 6.31 19.59
N SER A 236 1.52 5.18 20.18
CA SER A 236 0.11 4.83 20.39
C SER A 236 -0.64 5.89 21.21
N LYS A 237 -0.02 6.45 22.25
CA LYS A 237 -0.61 7.56 23.03
C LYS A 237 -0.77 8.83 22.20
N ALA A 238 0.28 9.25 21.50
CA ALA A 238 0.23 10.45 20.65
C ALA A 238 -0.82 10.32 19.54
N LEU A 239 -1.00 9.13 18.97
CA LEU A 239 -2.03 8.86 17.98
C LEU A 239 -3.44 8.97 18.55
N ARG A 240 -3.67 8.51 19.79
CA ARG A 240 -4.97 8.70 20.46
C ARG A 240 -5.31 10.18 20.64
N GLU A 241 -4.32 11.02 20.94
CA GLU A 241 -4.50 12.46 21.06
C GLU A 241 -4.88 13.12 19.72
N MET A 242 -4.56 12.47 18.58
CA MET A 242 -4.89 12.94 17.23
C MET A 242 -6.24 12.44 16.70
N LEU A 243 -6.94 11.55 17.42
CA LEU A 243 -8.23 10.99 16.96
C LEU A 243 -9.26 12.08 16.60
N PRO A 244 -9.42 13.18 17.36
CA PRO A 244 -10.36 14.24 16.97
C PRO A 244 -10.07 14.84 15.59
N GLU A 245 -8.79 15.04 15.26
CA GLU A 245 -8.37 15.52 13.92
C GLU A 245 -8.69 14.48 12.85
N ALA A 246 -8.38 13.20 13.12
CA ALA A 246 -8.61 12.12 12.17
C ALA A 246 -10.11 11.92 11.88
N TYR A 247 -10.96 11.96 12.90
CA TYR A 247 -12.42 11.91 12.73
C TYR A 247 -12.95 13.13 11.97
N ALA A 248 -12.37 14.32 12.17
CA ALA A 248 -12.74 15.50 11.38
C ALA A 248 -12.37 15.32 9.90
N ILE A 249 -11.20 14.72 9.59
CA ILE A 249 -10.80 14.37 8.21
C ILE A 249 -11.77 13.37 7.59
N GLN A 250 -12.15 12.34 8.35
CA GLN A 250 -13.12 11.34 7.90
C GLN A 250 -14.49 11.97 7.59
N ALA A 251 -15.00 12.82 8.47
CA ALA A 251 -16.27 13.50 8.29
C ALA A 251 -16.28 14.47 7.09
N ALA A 252 -15.12 15.05 6.74
CA ALA A 252 -14.96 15.94 5.59
C ALA A 252 -14.71 15.20 4.26
N SER A 253 -14.47 13.89 4.28
CA SER A 253 -14.10 13.14 3.08
C SER A 253 -15.31 12.83 2.21
N GLN A 254 -15.24 13.20 0.93
CA GLN A 254 -16.27 12.91 -0.08
C GLN A 254 -16.43 11.41 -0.33
N ALA A 255 -15.36 10.63 -0.15
CA ALA A 255 -15.42 9.17 -0.25
C ALA A 255 -16.26 8.52 0.87
N CYS A 256 -16.56 9.29 1.92
CA CYS A 256 -17.31 8.86 3.09
C CYS A 256 -18.76 9.30 3.06
N GLY A 257 -19.25 9.69 1.87
CA GLY A 257 -20.63 10.10 1.59
C GLY A 257 -21.65 9.31 2.41
N SER A 258 -22.59 10.04 2.99
CA SER A 258 -23.51 9.51 4.00
C SER A 258 -24.37 8.38 3.43
N THR A 259 -24.97 7.58 4.30
CA THR A 259 -26.04 6.62 3.93
C THR A 259 -27.12 7.24 3.03
N THR A 260 -27.34 8.56 3.13
CA THR A 260 -28.22 9.34 2.26
C THR A 260 -27.76 9.37 0.80
N ASP A 261 -26.46 9.44 0.53
CA ASP A 261 -25.89 9.48 -0.82
C ASP A 261 -26.01 8.11 -1.50
N HIS A 262 -25.82 7.04 -0.74
CA HIS A 262 -26.06 5.67 -1.22
C HIS A 262 -27.54 5.38 -1.46
N MET A 263 -28.44 5.89 -0.61
CA MET A 263 -29.89 5.80 -0.81
C MET A 263 -30.37 6.67 -1.98
N ALA A 264 -29.79 7.84 -2.18
CA ALA A 264 -30.06 8.70 -3.32
C ALA A 264 -29.60 8.03 -4.63
N ALA A 265 -28.40 7.48 -4.68
CA ALA A 265 -27.88 6.74 -5.83
C ALA A 265 -28.69 5.46 -6.13
N PHE A 266 -29.11 4.72 -5.10
CA PHE A 266 -30.01 3.58 -5.24
C PHE A 266 -31.37 4.01 -5.80
N LYS A 267 -31.96 5.08 -5.24
CA LYS A 267 -33.23 5.66 -5.70
C LYS A 267 -33.13 6.15 -7.14
N ASP A 268 -32.05 6.81 -7.54
CA ASP A 268 -31.89 7.31 -8.91
C ASP A 268 -31.72 6.15 -9.91
N MET A 269 -30.94 5.12 -9.55
CA MET A 269 -30.71 3.94 -10.39
C MET A 269 -31.98 3.08 -10.58
N TRP A 270 -32.84 2.97 -9.56
CA TRP A 270 -34.04 2.12 -9.60
C TRP A 270 -35.35 2.86 -9.88
N LEU A 271 -35.46 4.12 -9.46
CA LEU A 271 -36.66 4.94 -9.59
C LEU A 271 -36.51 6.08 -10.61
N GLY A 272 -35.29 6.48 -10.98
CA GLY A 272 -35.04 7.46 -12.04
C GLY A 272 -35.33 6.93 -13.46
N GLY A 273 -35.50 5.61 -13.63
CA GLY A 273 -36.02 5.00 -14.86
C GLY A 273 -37.55 5.05 -15.00
N LEU A 274 -38.26 5.48 -13.95
CA LEU A 274 -39.71 5.69 -13.97
C LEU A 274 -39.97 7.18 -14.17
N ASP A 275 -39.67 7.68 -15.36
CA ASP A 275 -40.14 9.00 -15.79
C ASP A 275 -41.66 8.90 -16.06
N PRO A 276 -42.53 9.47 -15.20
CA PRO A 276 -43.97 9.37 -15.40
C PRO A 276 -44.43 10.07 -16.68
N ASP A 277 -43.64 11.01 -17.23
CA ASP A 277 -43.96 11.71 -18.48
C ASP A 277 -43.68 10.83 -19.72
N LYS A 278 -42.81 9.82 -19.61
CA LYS A 278 -42.54 8.84 -20.68
C LYS A 278 -43.44 7.60 -20.67
N MET A 279 -44.23 7.40 -19.61
CA MET A 279 -45.14 6.25 -19.51
C MET A 279 -46.51 6.48 -20.19
N SER A 280 -46.76 7.65 -20.77
CA SER A 280 -48.04 8.00 -21.40
C SER A 280 -48.21 7.52 -22.85
N GLU A 281 -47.18 6.94 -23.49
CA GLU A 281 -47.23 6.47 -24.89
C GLU A 281 -47.45 4.96 -25.08
N VAL A 282 -47.77 4.20 -24.03
CA VAL A 282 -48.11 2.77 -24.22
C VAL A 282 -49.58 2.66 -24.66
N GLN A 283 -49.81 2.76 -25.97
CA GLN A 283 -51.09 2.39 -26.58
C GLN A 283 -51.30 0.88 -26.45
N TRP A 284 -52.29 0.49 -25.64
CA TRP A 284 -52.81 -0.88 -25.62
C TRP A 284 -53.72 -1.07 -26.84
N GLY A 285 -53.16 -1.62 -27.93
CA GLY A 285 -53.91 -2.03 -29.11
C GLY A 285 -54.90 -3.14 -28.80
N SER A 286 -56.13 -3.00 -29.32
CA SER A 286 -57.22 -3.99 -29.29
C SER A 286 -57.16 -4.92 -30.49
#